data_AF-A0A7M3ZTG9-F1
#
_entry.id   AF-A0A7M3ZTG9-F1
#
_cell.length_a   1.000
_cell.length_b   1.000
_cell.length_c   1.000
_cell.angle_alpha   90.00
_cell.angle_beta   90.00
_cell.angle_gamma   90.00
#
_symmetry.space_group_name_H-M   'P 1'
#
loop_
_entity.id
_entity.type
_entity.pdbx_description
1 polymer ?
#
loop_
_entity_poly.entity_id
_entity_poly.type
_entity_poly.pdbx_seq_one_letter_code
_entity_poly.pdbx_strand_id
1 'polypeptide(L)'
;LIKISENDWQNRLNCIDQLLEIDVSFDGKTEVEKRIDLLREVEAGPEVIEDTISMIERMVTRRARHRMLLEKDLMQLIAAGKASEDTASSTFSLAEFEGFVAQARKHGSSNNASITGNSIIGGRIGERIKEKIGHELNLFESAGWYINELNAMFEDDPLRVARLLSNIRSQMNEHDALRRRLSAMPWNRNVTLALEIQEEMRNPLKLAEINEQIPTMMKDLAQMPIEDEEFVFSPWSPNPIRKTLLPVPEQVLEPVDALGDAHEAMLEAMEPEEQIREDGMTDNEFWEDEKWSATRWRWWREREARALAKQTEKAADANMEPALEDVETEPLQQKPSKSIEVSDSANIEHLHIMMKKLGLSNEYSQDGGVANQISEIRRCLAKNVGKEPRDIRVDRLLRLILRLLPQSNEQDGRRKVLIMKLATGLKRYQNWIKRRLEARHKAGKDNLILDSETLGNALQRIPGPGFKVPLEKDEKVLPGFDEIEELSAEVEILLSTLNLDSASGVVVSAQ
;
A
#
# COMPACT_ATOMS: atom_id res chain seq x y z
N LEU A 1 50.67 -31.56 13.30
CA LEU A 1 49.53 -31.74 14.22
C LEU A 1 49.36 -30.52 15.12
N ILE A 2 50.32 -30.17 15.97
CA ILE A 2 50.21 -29.01 16.90
C ILE A 2 49.99 -27.65 16.19
N LYS A 3 50.63 -27.41 15.04
CA LYS A 3 50.43 -26.17 14.24
C LYS A 3 49.08 -26.08 13.52
N ILE A 4 48.43 -27.21 13.24
CA ILE A 4 47.13 -27.22 12.53
C ILE A 4 46.02 -26.84 13.51
N SER A 5 46.05 -27.42 14.73
CA SER A 5 45.14 -27.06 15.82
C SER A 5 45.26 -25.60 16.27
N GLU A 6 46.44 -24.99 16.15
CA GLU A 6 46.66 -23.58 16.50
C GLU A 6 46.05 -22.62 15.47
N ASN A 7 46.13 -22.96 14.18
CA ASN A 7 45.53 -22.16 13.11
C ASN A 7 43.99 -22.23 13.13
N ASP A 8 43.42 -23.40 13.38
CA ASP A 8 41.97 -23.59 13.49
C ASP A 8 41.40 -22.85 14.72
N TRP A 9 42.16 -22.83 15.82
CA TRP A 9 41.82 -22.04 17.00
C TRP A 9 41.83 -20.54 16.72
N GLN A 10 42.85 -20.03 16.01
CA GLN A 10 42.92 -18.62 15.61
C GLN A 10 41.78 -18.24 14.65
N ASN A 11 41.45 -19.11 13.69
CA ASN A 11 40.34 -18.88 12.77
C ASN A 11 38.98 -18.84 13.49
N ARG A 12 38.78 -19.70 14.51
CA ARG A 12 37.59 -19.63 15.37
C ARG A 12 37.48 -18.30 16.10
N LEU A 13 38.57 -17.85 16.72
CA LEU A 13 38.57 -16.57 17.44
C LEU A 13 38.26 -15.41 16.48
N ASN A 14 38.88 -15.39 15.30
CA ASN A 14 38.61 -14.38 14.28
C ASN A 14 37.14 -14.41 13.80
N CYS A 15 36.55 -15.60 13.61
CA CYS A 15 35.13 -15.71 13.26
C CYS A 15 34.22 -15.19 14.38
N ILE A 16 34.56 -15.44 15.65
CA ILE A 16 33.80 -14.91 16.80
C ILE A 16 33.89 -13.38 16.85
N ASP A 17 35.09 -12.82 16.67
CA ASP A 17 35.30 -11.36 16.68
C ASP A 17 34.52 -10.68 15.54
N GLN A 18 34.59 -11.23 14.32
CA GLN A 18 33.82 -10.74 13.18
C GLN A 18 32.31 -10.84 13.39
N LEU A 19 31.82 -11.93 14.00
CA LEU A 19 30.40 -12.08 14.32
C LEU A 19 29.91 -11.06 15.36
N LEU A 20 30.78 -10.63 16.28
CA LEU A 20 30.48 -9.60 17.28
C LEU A 20 30.49 -8.18 16.70
N GLU A 21 31.30 -7.91 15.68
CA GLU A 21 31.33 -6.62 14.98
C GLU A 21 30.14 -6.41 14.04
N ILE A 22 29.50 -7.49 13.58
CA ILE A 22 28.36 -7.41 12.66
C ILE A 22 27.14 -6.81 13.36
N ASP A 23 26.53 -5.83 12.72
CA ASP A 23 25.48 -4.99 13.31
C ASP A 23 24.28 -5.72 13.98
N VAL A 24 23.78 -6.90 13.61
CA VAL A 24 22.58 -7.61 14.16
C VAL A 24 21.31 -6.86 14.64
N SER A 25 21.21 -5.53 14.58
CA SER A 25 20.09 -4.74 15.14
C SER A 25 18.78 -4.93 14.38
N PHE A 26 18.89 -5.13 13.07
CA PHE A 26 17.77 -5.29 12.15
C PHE A 26 17.32 -6.76 12.01
N ASP A 27 18.26 -7.70 11.86
CA ASP A 27 17.98 -9.12 11.62
C ASP A 27 19.20 -9.99 11.95
N GLY A 28 18.96 -11.27 12.26
CA GLY A 28 19.98 -12.31 12.41
C GLY A 28 20.63 -12.45 13.80
N LYS A 29 20.15 -11.73 14.82
CA LYS A 29 20.71 -11.79 16.19
C LYS A 29 20.77 -13.22 16.75
N THR A 30 19.66 -13.96 16.66
CA THR A 30 19.56 -15.32 17.20
C THR A 30 20.39 -16.34 16.41
N GLU A 31 20.62 -16.08 15.13
CA GLU A 31 21.45 -16.93 14.26
C GLU A 31 22.93 -16.75 14.59
N VAL A 32 23.36 -15.50 14.77
CA VAL A 32 24.72 -15.13 15.19
C VAL A 32 25.01 -15.65 16.60
N GLU A 33 24.11 -15.47 17.56
CA GLU A 33 24.27 -15.98 18.93
C GLU A 33 24.46 -17.51 18.96
N LYS A 34 23.58 -18.26 18.28
CA LYS A 34 23.71 -19.72 18.16
C LYS A 34 25.03 -20.14 17.52
N ARG A 35 25.51 -19.38 16.54
CA ARG A 35 26.76 -19.70 15.85
C ARG A 35 27.98 -19.39 16.70
N ILE A 36 27.95 -18.31 17.48
CA ILE A 36 28.97 -18.01 18.49
C ILE A 36 29.00 -19.10 19.56
N ASP A 37 27.84 -19.57 20.05
CA ASP A 37 27.77 -20.66 21.03
C ASP A 37 28.37 -21.96 20.47
N LEU A 38 28.04 -22.30 19.21
CA LEU A 38 28.62 -23.45 18.51
C LEU A 38 30.13 -23.32 18.31
N LEU A 39 30.62 -22.12 17.99
CA LEU A 39 32.06 -21.84 17.89
C LEU A 39 32.78 -21.81 19.25
N ARG A 40 32.06 -21.78 20.38
CA ARG A 40 32.64 -21.88 21.73
C ARG A 40 32.79 -23.33 22.20
N GLU A 41 32.02 -24.26 21.64
CA GLU A 41 32.14 -25.69 21.96
C GLU A 41 33.51 -26.25 21.49
N VAL A 42 34.05 -27.21 22.25
CA VAL A 42 35.45 -27.66 22.12
C VAL A 42 35.71 -28.42 20.79
N GLU A 43 34.65 -28.94 20.15
CA GLU A 43 34.71 -29.77 18.93
C GLU A 43 34.21 -29.07 17.65
N ALA A 44 34.36 -27.75 17.52
CA ALA A 44 34.08 -27.09 16.24
C ALA A 44 35.11 -27.53 15.18
N GLY A 45 34.71 -28.46 14.31
CA GLY A 45 35.53 -28.96 13.20
C GLY A 45 35.78 -27.90 12.11
N PRO A 46 36.76 -28.13 11.21
CA PRO A 46 37.14 -27.16 10.18
C PRO A 46 36.00 -26.82 9.21
N GLU A 47 35.08 -27.75 8.94
CA GLU A 47 33.90 -27.52 8.10
C GLU A 47 32.95 -26.47 8.70
N VAL A 48 32.81 -26.45 10.03
CA VAL A 48 31.99 -25.47 10.74
C VAL A 48 32.59 -24.07 10.58
N ILE A 49 33.92 -23.98 10.65
CA ILE A 49 34.65 -22.72 10.52
C ILE A 49 34.49 -22.16 9.09
N GLU A 50 34.64 -23.01 8.08
CA GLU A 50 34.46 -22.59 6.67
C GLU A 50 33.01 -22.14 6.38
N ASP A 51 32.03 -22.84 6.93
CA ASP A 51 30.62 -22.44 6.83
C ASP A 51 30.34 -21.15 7.63
N THR A 52 31.01 -20.91 8.76
CA THR A 52 30.91 -19.60 9.45
C THR A 52 31.46 -18.46 8.64
N ILE A 53 32.61 -18.64 7.97
CA ILE A 53 33.21 -17.61 7.12
C ILE A 53 32.25 -17.28 5.97
N SER A 54 31.73 -18.32 5.31
CA SER A 54 30.75 -18.16 4.23
C SER A 54 29.45 -17.48 4.68
N MET A 55 29.02 -17.71 5.93
CA MET A 55 27.87 -17.03 6.54
C MET A 55 28.18 -15.56 6.81
N ILE A 56 29.35 -15.26 7.41
CA ILE A 56 29.80 -13.89 7.69
C ILE A 56 29.84 -13.06 6.41
N GLU A 57 30.46 -13.56 5.34
CA GLU A 57 30.53 -12.88 4.04
C GLU A 57 29.14 -12.56 3.47
N ARG A 58 28.21 -13.52 3.54
CA ARG A 58 26.82 -13.33 3.11
C ARG A 58 26.10 -12.27 3.96
N MET A 59 26.34 -12.23 5.26
CA MET A 59 25.75 -11.23 6.16
C MET A 59 26.31 -9.82 5.88
N VAL A 60 27.63 -9.69 5.75
CA VAL A 60 28.30 -8.41 5.46
C VAL A 60 27.84 -7.85 4.12
N THR A 61 27.85 -8.66 3.05
CA THR A 61 27.41 -8.21 1.72
C THR A 61 25.93 -7.84 1.67
N ARG A 62 25.05 -8.54 2.40
CA ARG A 62 23.63 -8.18 2.50
C ARG A 62 23.44 -6.86 3.25
N ARG A 63 24.17 -6.66 4.35
CA ARG A 63 24.08 -5.43 5.16
C ARG A 63 24.63 -4.22 4.43
N ALA A 64 25.76 -4.36 3.74
CA ALA A 64 26.32 -3.31 2.89
C ALA A 64 25.32 -2.87 1.81
N ARG A 65 24.66 -3.82 1.14
CA ARG A 65 23.60 -3.53 0.17
C ARG A 65 22.38 -2.84 0.80
N HIS A 66 21.95 -3.26 1.99
CA HIS A 66 20.84 -2.62 2.68
C HIS A 66 21.19 -1.17 3.07
N ARG A 67 22.41 -0.95 3.56
CA ARG A 67 22.90 0.38 3.89
C ARG A 67 22.98 1.30 2.66
N MET A 68 23.51 0.80 1.54
CA MET A 68 23.54 1.53 0.27
C MET A 68 22.14 1.88 -0.23
N LEU A 69 21.16 0.99 -0.06
CA LEU A 69 19.75 1.26 -0.39
C LEU A 69 19.18 2.41 0.45
N LEU A 70 19.44 2.40 1.76
CA LEU A 70 18.99 3.45 2.66
C LEU A 70 19.70 4.79 2.42
N GLU A 71 20.98 4.77 2.02
CA GLU A 71 21.70 5.98 1.60
C GLU A 71 21.13 6.57 0.30
N LYS A 72 20.79 5.73 -0.69
CA LYS A 72 20.08 6.16 -1.89
C LYS A 72 18.72 6.78 -1.55
N ASP A 73 17.97 6.16 -0.65
CA ASP A 73 16.69 6.67 -0.17
C ASP A 73 16.86 8.02 0.56
N LEU A 74 17.93 8.18 1.35
CA LEU A 74 18.27 9.44 2.01
C LEU A 74 18.57 10.54 1.00
N MET A 75 19.39 10.26 -0.03
CA MET A 75 19.67 11.24 -1.09
C MET A 75 18.41 11.69 -1.81
N GLN A 76 17.47 10.77 -2.10
CA GLN A 76 16.18 11.12 -2.68
C GLN A 76 15.34 12.01 -1.74
N LEU A 77 15.39 11.75 -0.44
CA LEU A 77 14.71 12.58 0.56
C LEU A 77 15.35 13.96 0.70
N ILE A 78 16.67 14.07 0.58
CA ILE A 78 17.40 15.35 0.54
C ILE A 78 17.00 16.14 -0.71
N ALA A 79 17.03 15.52 -1.89
CA ALA A 79 16.61 16.16 -3.15
C ALA A 79 15.14 16.65 -3.09
N ALA A 80 14.28 15.92 -2.37
CA ALA A 80 12.90 16.33 -2.12
C ALA A 80 12.73 17.38 -1.01
N GLY A 81 13.81 17.85 -0.38
CA GLY A 81 13.79 18.82 0.73
C GLY A 81 13.24 18.27 2.05
N LYS A 82 13.15 16.95 2.20
CA LYS A 82 12.53 16.24 3.35
C LYS A 82 13.54 15.77 4.40
N ALA A 83 14.83 15.91 4.14
CA ALA A 83 15.92 15.62 5.07
C ALA A 83 17.04 16.67 4.90
N SER A 84 17.83 16.88 5.95
CA SER A 84 19.00 17.77 5.92
C SER A 84 20.22 17.04 5.33
N GLU A 85 21.01 17.76 4.54
CA GLU A 85 22.30 17.30 3.99
C GLU A 85 23.31 16.91 5.09
N ASP A 86 23.18 17.48 6.29
CA ASP A 86 24.11 17.24 7.41
C ASP A 86 23.84 15.91 8.15
N THR A 87 22.94 15.06 7.65
CA THR A 87 22.59 13.80 8.31
C THR A 87 23.76 12.81 8.20
N ALA A 88 24.53 12.64 9.28
CA ALA A 88 25.66 11.72 9.35
C ALA A 88 25.21 10.24 9.33
N SER A 89 25.03 9.69 8.13
CA SER A 89 24.60 8.29 7.92
C SER A 89 25.49 7.28 8.64
N SER A 90 26.80 7.55 8.72
CA SER A 90 27.85 6.70 9.32
C SER A 90 27.58 6.31 10.79
N THR A 91 26.88 7.16 11.54
CA THR A 91 26.67 6.97 12.98
C THR A 91 25.50 6.02 13.30
N PHE A 92 24.62 5.76 12.34
CA PHE A 92 23.44 4.94 12.58
C PHE A 92 23.70 3.45 12.45
N SER A 93 23.14 2.68 13.39
CA SER A 93 22.86 1.26 13.18
C SER A 93 21.83 1.07 12.06
N LEU A 94 21.80 -0.11 11.47
CA LEU A 94 20.92 -0.39 10.33
C LEU A 94 19.43 -0.21 10.68
N ALA A 95 19.02 -0.62 11.87
CA ALA A 95 17.65 -0.45 12.34
C ALA A 95 17.29 1.02 12.62
N GLU A 96 18.21 1.80 13.21
CA GLU A 96 18.01 3.23 13.42
C GLU A 96 17.92 3.99 12.10
N PHE A 97 18.75 3.62 11.12
CA PHE A 97 18.77 4.27 9.83
C PHE A 97 17.46 4.02 9.05
N GLU A 98 16.94 2.79 9.08
CA GLU A 98 15.66 2.46 8.48
C GLU A 98 14.51 3.21 9.17
N GLY A 99 14.54 3.30 10.51
CA GLY A 99 13.61 4.09 11.30
C GLY A 99 13.63 5.58 10.93
N PHE A 100 14.82 6.15 10.74
CA PHE A 100 15.01 7.54 10.31
C PHE A 100 14.41 7.78 8.92
N VAL A 101 14.76 6.95 7.93
CA VAL A 101 14.23 7.05 6.56
C VAL A 101 12.70 6.90 6.55
N ALA A 102 12.15 5.98 7.34
CA ALA A 102 10.70 5.79 7.45
C ALA A 102 10.00 7.01 8.08
N GLN A 103 10.59 7.62 9.11
CA GLN A 103 10.06 8.85 9.71
C GLN A 103 10.14 10.03 8.76
N ALA A 104 11.28 10.21 8.08
CA ALA A 104 11.47 11.25 7.07
C ALA A 104 10.47 11.12 5.90
N ARG A 105 10.16 9.89 5.46
CA ARG A 105 9.11 9.62 4.45
C ARG A 105 7.71 10.01 4.94
N LYS A 106 7.35 9.69 6.18
CA LYS A 106 6.01 9.91 6.73
C LYS A 106 5.75 11.37 7.11
N HIS A 107 6.76 12.07 7.60
CA HIS A 107 6.59 13.38 8.23
C HIS A 107 7.31 14.53 7.50
N GLY A 108 8.22 14.26 6.57
CA GLY A 108 9.08 15.26 5.92
C GLY A 108 9.95 16.04 6.92
N SER A 109 10.73 17.03 6.45
CA SER A 109 11.64 17.89 7.25
C SER A 109 11.01 18.58 8.47
N SER A 110 9.70 18.44 8.69
CA SER A 110 8.99 19.02 9.83
C SER A 110 9.28 18.35 11.18
N ASN A 111 9.97 17.20 11.19
CA ASN A 111 10.37 16.52 12.42
C ASN A 111 11.83 16.03 12.33
N ASN A 112 12.79 16.96 12.48
CA ASN A 112 14.12 16.59 12.95
C ASN A 112 14.03 16.09 14.40
N ALA A 113 13.62 14.83 14.56
CA ALA A 113 13.83 14.05 15.75
C ALA A 113 15.27 13.54 15.72
N SER A 114 16.20 14.28 16.32
CA SER A 114 17.44 13.63 16.77
C SER A 114 17.12 12.89 18.07
N ILE A 115 17.31 11.57 18.02
CA ILE A 115 17.41 10.73 19.19
C ILE A 115 18.70 11.13 19.91
N THR A 116 18.58 12.06 20.84
CA THR A 116 19.37 12.07 22.07
C THR A 116 18.40 12.29 23.22
N GLY A 117 18.32 11.30 24.10
CA GLY A 117 17.32 11.22 25.14
C GLY A 117 17.36 12.42 26.09
N ASN A 118 16.16 12.82 26.52
CA ASN A 118 15.85 13.55 27.75
C ASN A 118 15.89 15.08 27.82
N SER A 119 15.88 15.88 26.72
CA SER A 119 15.79 17.35 26.92
C SER A 119 14.98 18.23 25.95
N ILE A 120 14.40 17.74 24.84
CA ILE A 120 13.85 18.64 23.78
C ILE A 120 12.35 18.46 23.52
N ILE A 121 11.70 17.46 24.11
CA ILE A 121 10.27 17.16 23.87
C ILE A 121 9.35 18.26 24.44
N GLY A 122 9.79 19.04 25.43
CA GLY A 122 9.02 20.19 25.94
C GLY A 122 9.12 21.45 25.07
N GLY A 123 10.28 21.71 24.46
CA GLY A 123 10.55 22.97 23.74
C GLY A 123 9.87 23.05 22.37
N ARG A 124 10.01 22.01 21.54
CA ARG A 124 9.54 22.04 20.14
C ARG A 124 8.04 21.79 19.97
N ILE A 125 7.40 21.09 20.92
CA ILE A 125 5.93 21.07 21.00
C ILE A 125 5.41 22.46 21.35
N GLY A 126 6.07 23.16 22.28
CA GLY A 126 5.76 24.54 22.64
C GLY A 126 5.86 25.49 21.43
N GLU A 127 6.94 25.42 20.66
CA GLU A 127 7.13 26.25 19.45
C GLU A 127 6.06 26.02 18.39
N ARG A 128 5.71 24.75 18.10
CA ARG A 128 4.63 24.44 17.14
C ARG A 128 3.25 24.90 17.60
N ILE A 129 2.98 24.79 18.90
CA ILE A 129 1.74 25.31 19.49
C ILE A 129 1.75 26.84 19.42
N LYS A 130 2.89 27.49 19.69
CA LYS A 130 3.08 28.93 19.54
C LYS A 130 2.77 29.36 18.10
N GLU A 131 3.38 28.76 17.10
CA GLU A 131 3.13 29.11 15.69
C GLU A 131 1.66 28.93 15.27
N LYS A 132 1.03 27.82 15.68
CA LYS A 132 -0.39 27.57 15.37
C LYS A 132 -1.31 28.59 16.03
N ILE A 133 -1.06 28.92 17.29
CA ILE A 133 -1.85 29.92 18.01
C ILE A 133 -1.62 31.30 17.39
N GLY A 134 -0.38 31.67 17.09
CA GLY A 134 -0.07 32.94 16.42
C GLY A 134 -0.79 33.08 15.09
N HIS A 135 -0.82 32.03 14.26
CA HIS A 135 -1.59 32.04 13.02
C HIS A 135 -3.10 32.18 13.26
N GLU A 136 -3.64 31.53 14.29
CA GLU A 136 -5.06 31.65 14.65
C GLU A 136 -5.42 33.05 15.14
N LEU A 137 -4.58 33.66 15.96
CA LEU A 137 -4.76 35.04 16.42
C LEU A 137 -4.72 36.02 15.23
N ASN A 138 -3.79 35.84 14.28
CA ASN A 138 -3.76 36.63 13.05
C ASN A 138 -5.03 36.45 12.19
N LEU A 139 -5.59 35.23 12.13
CA LEU A 139 -6.85 34.99 11.44
C LEU A 139 -8.01 35.75 12.10
N PHE A 140 -8.09 35.72 13.43
CA PHE A 140 -9.11 36.48 14.16
C PHE A 140 -8.93 37.99 13.96
N GLU A 141 -7.69 38.49 13.90
CA GLU A 141 -7.41 39.91 13.63
C GLU A 141 -7.90 40.29 12.25
N SER A 142 -7.63 39.44 11.25
CA SER A 142 -8.11 39.63 9.87
C SER A 142 -9.64 39.59 9.76
N ALA A 143 -10.31 38.84 10.63
CA ALA A 143 -11.76 38.81 10.74
C ALA A 143 -12.35 40.04 11.47
N GLY A 144 -11.49 40.87 12.07
CA GLY A 144 -11.84 42.14 12.73
C GLY A 144 -12.03 42.05 14.25
N TRP A 145 -11.59 40.97 14.90
CA TRP A 145 -11.63 40.83 16.36
C TRP A 145 -10.49 41.60 17.03
N TYR A 146 -10.75 42.19 18.20
CA TYR A 146 -9.72 42.83 19.03
C TYR A 146 -8.97 41.80 19.85
N ILE A 147 -7.69 41.62 19.52
CA ILE A 147 -6.86 40.54 20.09
C ILE A 147 -5.65 41.09 20.82
N ASN A 148 -5.49 42.42 20.92
CA ASN A 148 -4.33 43.05 21.54
C ASN A 148 -4.03 42.49 22.95
N GLU A 149 -5.07 42.27 23.76
CA GLU A 149 -4.95 41.66 25.10
C GLU A 149 -4.49 40.19 25.03
N LEU A 150 -5.05 39.41 24.09
CA LEU A 150 -4.66 38.02 23.86
C LEU A 150 -3.24 37.90 23.30
N ASN A 151 -2.82 38.80 22.42
CA ASN A 151 -1.47 38.88 21.87
C ASN A 151 -0.46 39.22 22.98
N ALA A 152 -0.79 40.18 23.86
CA ALA A 152 0.04 40.49 25.02
C ALA A 152 0.17 39.28 25.97
N MET A 153 -0.95 38.61 26.28
CA MET A 153 -0.94 37.39 27.09
C MET A 153 -0.20 36.23 26.41
N PHE A 154 -0.19 36.18 25.07
CA PHE A 154 0.46 35.14 24.29
C PHE A 154 1.98 35.30 24.25
N GLU A 155 2.49 36.53 24.25
CA GLU A 155 3.92 36.78 24.41
C GLU A 155 4.43 36.40 25.80
N ASP A 156 3.61 36.58 26.84
CA ASP A 156 3.95 36.20 28.22
C ASP A 156 3.83 34.68 28.48
N ASP A 157 2.68 34.07 28.18
CA ASP A 157 2.42 32.64 28.39
C ASP A 157 1.52 32.03 27.28
N PRO A 158 2.11 31.36 26.28
CA PRO A 158 1.35 30.78 25.17
C PRO A 158 0.46 29.61 25.60
N LEU A 159 0.79 28.90 26.69
CA LEU A 159 0.01 27.75 27.16
C LEU A 159 -1.29 28.18 27.84
N ARG A 160 -1.25 29.32 28.55
CA ARG A 160 -2.45 29.91 29.15
C ARG A 160 -3.43 30.37 28.06
N VAL A 161 -2.93 31.03 27.02
CA VAL A 161 -3.75 31.44 25.86
C VAL A 161 -4.32 30.22 25.14
N ALA A 162 -3.56 29.14 24.99
CA ALA A 162 -4.06 27.89 24.38
C ALA A 162 -5.30 27.33 25.09
N ARG A 163 -5.34 27.38 26.43
CA ARG A 163 -6.50 26.94 27.23
C ARG A 163 -7.66 27.92 27.14
N LEU A 164 -7.39 29.23 27.09
CA LEU A 164 -8.43 30.24 26.94
C LEU A 164 -9.07 30.19 25.55
N LEU A 165 -8.28 29.87 24.52
CA LEU A 165 -8.75 29.76 23.14
C LEU A 165 -9.84 28.71 22.97
N SER A 166 -9.83 27.60 23.73
CA SER A 166 -10.94 26.64 23.64
C SER A 166 -12.27 27.25 24.07
N ASN A 167 -12.27 28.08 25.12
CA ASN A 167 -13.47 28.76 25.61
C ASN A 167 -13.88 29.90 24.67
N ILE A 168 -12.91 30.67 24.20
CA ILE A 168 -13.12 31.75 23.22
C ILE A 168 -13.75 31.21 21.94
N ARG A 169 -13.28 30.08 21.41
CA ARG A 169 -13.90 29.43 20.24
C ARG A 169 -15.37 29.08 20.48
N SER A 170 -15.72 28.59 21.67
CA SER A 170 -17.12 28.35 22.03
C SER A 170 -17.94 29.64 22.02
N GLN A 171 -17.40 30.69 22.64
CA GLN A 171 -18.06 32.00 22.75
C GLN A 171 -18.21 32.69 21.39
N MET A 172 -17.21 32.59 20.51
CA MET A 172 -17.27 33.09 19.14
C MET A 172 -18.31 32.35 18.29
N ASN A 173 -18.49 31.04 18.50
CA ASN A 173 -19.56 30.29 17.84
C ASN A 173 -20.96 30.71 18.35
N GLU A 174 -21.07 31.07 19.63
CA GLU A 174 -22.31 31.56 20.25
C GLU A 174 -22.59 33.04 19.97
N HIS A 175 -21.64 33.77 19.38
CA HIS A 175 -21.76 35.20 19.09
C HIS A 175 -23.00 35.54 18.26
N ASP A 176 -23.37 34.72 17.28
CA ASP A 176 -24.58 34.93 16.48
C ASP A 176 -25.86 34.87 17.33
N ALA A 177 -25.90 34.02 18.36
CA ALA A 177 -27.03 33.96 19.28
C ALA A 177 -27.06 35.18 20.19
N LEU A 178 -25.89 35.62 20.68
CA LEU A 178 -25.75 36.83 21.49
C LEU A 178 -26.22 38.08 20.72
N ARG A 179 -25.82 38.23 19.46
CA ARG A 179 -26.27 39.34 18.59
C ARG A 179 -27.79 39.41 18.48
N ARG A 180 -28.47 38.27 18.29
CA ARG A 180 -29.94 38.24 18.22
C ARG A 180 -30.60 38.67 19.53
N ARG A 181 -30.03 38.29 20.67
CA ARG A 181 -30.55 38.68 22.00
C ARG A 181 -30.36 40.17 22.24
N LEU A 182 -29.17 40.70 21.93
CA LEU A 182 -28.89 42.13 22.07
C LEU A 182 -29.73 42.96 21.09
N SER A 183 -29.94 42.54 19.84
CA SER A 183 -30.78 43.29 18.89
C SER A 183 -32.25 43.42 19.32
N ALA A 184 -32.74 42.54 20.19
CA ALA A 184 -34.11 42.58 20.69
C ALA A 184 -34.30 43.52 21.89
N MET A 185 -33.23 44.09 22.46
CA MET A 185 -33.32 44.96 23.62
C MET A 185 -33.63 46.42 23.25
N PRO A 186 -34.35 47.16 24.12
CA PRO A 186 -34.71 48.55 23.87
C PRO A 186 -33.55 49.51 24.20
N TRP A 187 -32.58 49.62 23.27
CA TRP A 187 -31.40 50.47 23.40
C TRP A 187 -31.66 51.97 23.25
N ASN A 188 -32.84 52.35 22.78
CA ASN A 188 -33.32 53.73 22.68
C ASN A 188 -33.39 54.46 24.04
N ARG A 189 -33.20 53.73 25.14
CA ARG A 189 -33.26 54.24 26.51
C ARG A 189 -31.89 54.54 27.12
N ASN A 190 -30.82 54.03 26.52
CA ASN A 190 -29.45 54.34 26.93
C ASN A 190 -28.50 54.14 25.74
N VAL A 191 -28.23 55.24 25.03
CA VAL A 191 -27.40 55.22 23.82
C VAL A 191 -25.93 55.01 24.17
N THR A 192 -25.48 55.52 25.31
CA THR A 192 -24.08 55.40 25.76
C THR A 192 -23.70 53.93 26.00
N LEU A 193 -24.54 53.21 26.73
CA LEU A 193 -24.35 51.78 27.01
C LEU A 193 -24.42 50.93 25.73
N ALA A 194 -25.25 51.33 24.77
CA ALA A 194 -25.34 50.65 23.49
C ALA A 194 -24.04 50.78 22.68
N LEU A 195 -23.43 51.97 22.65
CA LEU A 195 -22.15 52.19 21.98
C LEU A 195 -21.00 51.44 22.67
N GLU A 196 -20.95 51.47 24.00
CA GLU A 196 -19.97 50.72 24.78
C GLU A 196 -20.03 49.23 24.46
N ILE A 197 -21.22 48.63 24.47
CA ILE A 197 -21.37 47.20 24.14
C ILE A 197 -21.02 46.92 22.70
N GLN A 198 -21.32 47.82 21.77
CA GLN A 198 -20.93 47.64 20.39
C GLN A 198 -19.40 47.57 20.22
N GLU A 199 -18.64 48.31 21.02
CA GLU A 199 -17.18 48.22 21.07
C GLU A 199 -16.71 46.95 21.78
N GLU A 200 -17.31 46.61 22.93
CA GLU A 200 -16.93 45.43 23.72
C GLU A 200 -17.20 44.11 22.99
N MET A 201 -18.22 44.07 22.13
CA MET A 201 -18.55 42.93 21.26
C MET A 201 -17.42 42.53 20.31
N ARG A 202 -16.48 43.45 20.03
CA ARG A 202 -15.30 43.16 19.19
C ARG A 202 -14.20 42.43 19.98
N ASN A 203 -14.23 42.45 21.31
CA ASN A 203 -13.27 41.74 22.15
C ASN A 203 -13.82 40.33 22.49
N PRO A 204 -13.15 39.24 22.06
CA PRO A 204 -13.60 37.88 22.31
C PRO A 204 -13.63 37.50 23.80
N LEU A 205 -12.81 38.15 24.66
CA LEU A 205 -12.76 37.85 26.09
C LEU A 205 -14.01 38.34 26.84
N LYS A 206 -14.59 39.47 26.40
CA LYS A 206 -15.76 40.09 27.04
C LYS A 206 -17.08 39.45 26.67
N LEU A 207 -17.11 38.61 25.63
CA LEU A 207 -18.34 37.97 25.14
C LEU A 207 -19.07 37.16 26.23
N ALA A 208 -18.30 36.50 27.10
CA ALA A 208 -18.85 35.74 28.23
C ALA A 208 -19.57 36.66 29.22
N GLU A 209 -18.90 37.73 29.63
CA GLU A 209 -19.39 38.71 30.61
C GLU A 209 -20.64 39.40 30.08
N ILE A 210 -20.64 39.81 28.80
CA ILE A 210 -21.80 40.42 28.15
C ILE A 210 -23.00 39.47 28.19
N ASN A 211 -22.81 38.18 27.91
CA ASN A 211 -23.90 37.19 27.91
C ASN A 211 -24.52 37.02 29.31
N GLU A 212 -23.70 37.07 30.36
CA GLU A 212 -24.15 36.99 31.75
C GLU A 212 -24.85 38.27 32.21
N GLN A 213 -24.44 39.43 31.71
CA GLN A 213 -24.99 40.74 32.07
C GLN A 213 -26.30 41.09 31.32
N ILE A 214 -26.67 40.37 30.26
CA ILE A 214 -27.93 40.62 29.52
C ILE A 214 -29.16 40.80 30.44
N PRO A 215 -29.41 39.95 31.46
CA PRO A 215 -30.58 40.09 32.32
C PRO A 215 -30.56 41.35 33.19
N THR A 216 -29.39 41.75 33.71
CA THR A 216 -29.26 42.98 34.52
C THR A 216 -29.45 44.20 33.65
N MET A 217 -28.81 44.22 32.50
CA MET A 217 -28.96 45.25 31.48
C MET A 217 -30.41 45.43 31.02
N MET A 218 -31.12 44.32 30.77
CA MET A 218 -32.53 44.37 30.38
C MET A 218 -33.39 45.02 31.47
N LYS A 219 -33.09 44.75 32.75
CA LYS A 219 -33.77 45.35 33.89
C LYS A 219 -33.48 46.84 34.00
N ASP A 220 -32.23 47.25 33.79
CA ASP A 220 -31.80 48.64 33.90
C ASP A 220 -32.39 49.48 32.75
N LEU A 221 -32.32 48.96 31.51
CA LEU A 221 -32.98 49.56 30.35
C LEU A 221 -34.51 49.63 30.55
N ALA A 222 -35.13 48.65 31.22
CA ALA A 222 -36.57 48.70 31.51
C ALA A 222 -36.96 49.86 32.44
N GLN A 223 -36.07 50.28 33.35
CA GLN A 223 -36.33 51.31 34.36
C GLN A 223 -36.04 52.74 33.87
N MET A 224 -35.20 52.90 32.84
CA MET A 224 -34.82 54.21 32.32
C MET A 224 -35.86 54.79 31.35
N PRO A 225 -36.04 56.13 31.33
CA PRO A 225 -36.85 56.81 30.32
C PRO A 225 -36.20 56.71 28.93
N ILE A 226 -36.97 57.00 27.89
CA ILE A 226 -36.47 56.99 26.51
C ILE A 226 -35.61 58.23 26.29
N GLU A 227 -34.36 58.04 25.85
CA GLU A 227 -33.41 59.12 25.56
C GLU A 227 -33.54 59.58 24.10
N ASP A 228 -33.57 58.63 23.15
CA ASP A 228 -33.65 58.91 21.72
C ASP A 228 -34.48 57.85 20.98
N GLU A 229 -35.62 58.25 20.40
CA GLU A 229 -36.55 57.33 19.71
C GLU A 229 -36.05 56.84 18.35
N GLU A 230 -35.12 57.55 17.70
CA GLU A 230 -34.61 57.20 16.37
C GLU A 230 -33.39 56.27 16.41
N PHE A 231 -32.84 55.99 17.59
CA PHE A 231 -31.64 55.19 17.73
C PHE A 231 -31.89 53.70 17.41
N VAL A 232 -31.19 53.19 16.38
CA VAL A 232 -31.22 51.78 15.98
C VAL A 232 -29.90 51.11 16.33
N PHE A 233 -29.94 50.13 17.22
CA PHE A 233 -28.76 49.33 17.59
C PHE A 233 -28.41 48.31 16.50
N SER A 234 -27.20 48.44 15.93
CA SER A 234 -26.67 47.49 14.95
C SER A 234 -25.50 46.70 15.56
N PRO A 235 -25.69 45.42 15.92
CA PRO A 235 -24.64 44.64 16.55
C PRO A 235 -23.53 44.32 15.55
N TRP A 236 -22.27 44.52 15.97
CA TRP A 236 -21.09 44.22 15.18
C TRP A 236 -21.05 42.75 14.72
N SER A 237 -20.50 42.50 13.53
CA SER A 237 -20.29 41.17 12.97
C SER A 237 -18.86 41.00 12.46
N PRO A 238 -18.22 39.86 12.68
CA PRO A 238 -16.93 39.56 12.07
C PRO A 238 -17.06 39.47 10.55
N ASN A 239 -16.00 39.88 9.84
CA ASN A 239 -15.95 39.71 8.39
C ASN A 239 -15.85 38.22 8.06
N PRO A 240 -16.68 37.69 7.15
CA PRO A 240 -16.54 36.31 6.72
C PRO A 240 -15.16 36.14 6.09
N ILE A 241 -14.40 35.15 6.58
CA ILE A 241 -13.09 34.79 6.02
C ILE A 241 -13.33 34.39 4.56
N ARG A 242 -13.14 35.32 3.63
CA ARG A 242 -13.21 35.02 2.19
C ARG A 242 -12.04 34.09 1.94
N LYS A 243 -12.32 32.84 1.58
CA LYS A 243 -11.33 31.95 0.98
C LYS A 243 -10.91 32.62 -0.33
N THR A 244 -9.90 33.48 -0.29
CA THR A 244 -9.32 34.05 -1.50
C THR A 244 -8.73 32.88 -2.27
N LEU A 245 -9.38 32.51 -3.37
CA LEU A 245 -8.76 31.69 -4.40
C LEU A 245 -7.64 32.55 -5.00
N LEU A 246 -6.47 32.51 -4.37
CA LEU A 246 -5.26 33.08 -4.93
C LEU A 246 -5.05 32.37 -6.29
N PRO A 247 -4.92 33.11 -7.40
CA PRO A 247 -4.51 32.49 -8.65
C PRO A 247 -3.12 31.89 -8.41
N VAL A 248 -3.00 30.59 -8.68
CA VAL A 248 -1.70 29.94 -8.77
C VAL A 248 -0.92 30.71 -9.83
N PRO A 249 0.24 31.32 -9.52
CA PRO A 249 1.03 31.98 -10.55
C PRO A 249 1.36 30.93 -11.61
N GLU A 250 0.96 31.22 -12.84
CA GLU A 250 1.31 30.44 -14.02
C GLU A 250 2.83 30.37 -14.04
N GLN A 251 3.37 29.19 -13.74
CA GLN A 251 4.81 28.97 -13.75
C GLN A 251 5.26 29.25 -15.19
N VAL A 252 6.02 30.33 -15.35
CA VAL A 252 6.85 30.54 -16.53
C VAL A 252 7.68 29.27 -16.67
N LEU A 253 7.42 28.50 -17.72
CA LEU A 253 8.22 27.36 -18.14
C LEU A 253 9.60 27.89 -18.53
N GLU A 254 10.46 28.09 -17.54
CA GLU A 254 11.89 28.11 -17.78
C GLU A 254 12.32 26.69 -18.16
N PRO A 255 13.16 26.53 -19.19
CA PRO A 255 13.59 25.22 -19.66
C PRO A 255 14.29 24.47 -18.52
N VAL A 256 13.84 23.23 -18.33
CA VAL A 256 13.97 22.46 -17.08
C VAL A 256 15.40 22.16 -16.66
N ASP A 257 16.40 22.21 -17.55
CA ASP A 257 17.74 21.80 -17.12
C ASP A 257 18.88 22.23 -18.06
N ALA A 258 19.19 23.53 -18.11
CA ALA A 258 20.36 23.99 -18.88
C ALA A 258 21.71 23.50 -18.30
N LEU A 259 21.73 23.04 -17.04
CA LEU A 259 22.92 22.55 -16.36
C LEU A 259 23.07 21.02 -16.45
N GLY A 260 21.95 20.29 -16.44
CA GLY A 260 21.89 18.85 -16.69
C GLY A 260 22.28 18.49 -18.12
N ASP A 261 21.76 19.21 -19.12
CA ASP A 261 22.15 19.01 -20.53
C ASP A 261 23.66 19.28 -20.74
N ALA A 262 24.23 20.25 -20.02
CA ALA A 262 25.66 20.56 -20.09
C ALA A 262 26.53 19.48 -19.43
N HIS A 263 26.05 18.87 -18.33
CA HIS A 263 26.73 17.76 -17.67
C HIS A 263 26.59 16.45 -18.45
N GLU A 264 25.47 16.20 -19.11
CA GLU A 264 25.25 15.03 -19.95
C GLU A 264 26.18 15.08 -21.18
N ALA A 265 26.30 16.24 -21.82
CA ALA A 265 27.23 16.44 -22.95
C ALA A 265 28.73 16.32 -22.55
N MET A 266 29.09 16.69 -21.32
CA MET A 266 30.47 16.51 -20.83
C MET A 266 30.79 15.06 -20.48
N LEU A 267 29.80 14.30 -19.98
CA LEU A 267 29.96 12.87 -19.69
C LEU A 267 30.03 12.04 -20.98
N GLU A 268 29.20 12.37 -21.98
CA GLU A 268 29.22 11.74 -23.31
C GLU A 268 30.56 11.95 -24.04
N ALA A 269 31.22 13.10 -23.84
CA ALA A 269 32.54 13.38 -24.41
C ALA A 269 33.72 12.71 -23.66
N MET A 270 33.49 12.13 -22.48
CA MET A 270 34.50 11.44 -21.66
C MET A 270 34.32 9.92 -21.60
N GLU A 271 33.25 9.37 -22.17
CA GLU A 271 33.11 7.92 -22.36
C GLU A 271 34.12 7.42 -23.41
N PRO A 272 34.97 6.43 -23.09
CA PRO A 272 35.94 5.91 -24.06
C PRO A 272 35.19 5.14 -25.16
N GLU A 273 35.48 5.45 -26.43
CA GLU A 273 34.90 4.76 -27.60
C GLU A 273 35.00 3.23 -27.43
N GLU A 274 33.86 2.60 -27.19
CA GLU A 274 33.78 1.16 -26.95
C GLU A 274 34.13 0.40 -28.24
N GLN A 275 35.07 -0.55 -28.13
CA GLN A 275 35.40 -1.43 -29.24
C GLN A 275 34.27 -2.44 -29.47
N ILE A 276 33.41 -2.10 -30.43
CA ILE A 276 32.36 -2.99 -30.96
C ILE A 276 33.03 -4.20 -31.61
N ARG A 277 32.72 -5.42 -31.13
CA ARG A 277 33.13 -6.66 -31.83
C ARG A 277 32.36 -6.78 -33.16
N GLU A 278 32.90 -7.51 -34.14
CA GLU A 278 32.33 -7.63 -35.50
C GLU A 278 30.88 -8.19 -35.56
N ASP A 279 30.35 -8.67 -34.44
CA ASP A 279 28.98 -9.15 -34.22
C ASP A 279 28.04 -8.14 -33.49
N GLY A 280 28.52 -6.94 -33.17
CA GLY A 280 27.68 -5.78 -32.83
C GLY A 280 27.18 -5.66 -31.39
N MET A 281 27.84 -6.27 -30.39
CA MET A 281 27.48 -6.15 -28.96
C MET A 281 28.69 -5.82 -28.07
N THR A 282 28.47 -5.01 -27.01
CA THR A 282 29.48 -4.62 -26.01
C THR A 282 29.45 -5.54 -24.77
N ASP A 283 30.60 -5.70 -24.10
CA ASP A 283 30.84 -6.66 -23.00
C ASP A 283 29.95 -6.47 -21.74
N ASN A 284 29.21 -5.37 -21.59
CA ASN A 284 28.37 -5.10 -20.42
C ASN A 284 26.93 -5.68 -20.46
N GLU A 285 26.46 -6.22 -21.59
CA GLU A 285 25.10 -6.77 -21.71
C GLU A 285 25.01 -8.28 -21.35
N PHE A 286 26.10 -8.88 -20.88
CA PHE A 286 26.17 -10.34 -20.68
C PHE A 286 25.48 -10.85 -19.40
N TRP A 287 25.23 -9.99 -18.39
CA TRP A 287 24.71 -10.43 -17.08
C TRP A 287 23.26 -10.06 -16.77
N GLU A 288 22.55 -9.35 -17.66
CA GLU A 288 21.13 -9.04 -17.50
C GLU A 288 20.28 -9.59 -18.66
N ASP A 289 20.12 -10.92 -18.79
CA ASP A 289 18.85 -11.45 -19.32
C ASP A 289 18.71 -12.98 -19.23
N GLU A 290 17.93 -13.45 -18.25
CA GLU A 290 17.49 -14.85 -18.16
C GLU A 290 16.27 -15.15 -19.06
N LYS A 291 15.87 -14.22 -19.95
CA LYS A 291 14.83 -14.45 -20.96
C LYS A 291 15.35 -14.97 -22.31
N TRP A 292 16.67 -15.06 -22.53
CA TRP A 292 17.23 -15.52 -23.81
C TRP A 292 17.36 -17.06 -23.95
N SER A 293 17.04 -17.85 -22.92
CA SER A 293 17.23 -19.31 -22.95
C SER A 293 16.10 -20.09 -23.64
N ALA A 294 14.88 -19.57 -23.77
CA ALA A 294 13.78 -20.35 -24.35
C ALA A 294 13.82 -20.45 -25.89
N THR A 295 14.29 -19.39 -26.55
CA THR A 295 14.30 -19.31 -28.03
C THR A 295 15.51 -20.02 -28.64
N ARG A 296 16.64 -20.12 -27.90
CA ARG A 296 17.84 -20.84 -28.35
C ARG A 296 17.72 -22.36 -28.23
N TRP A 297 16.95 -22.86 -27.25
CA TRP A 297 16.69 -24.30 -27.08
C TRP A 297 15.56 -24.83 -27.97
N ARG A 298 14.88 -23.99 -28.75
CA ARG A 298 14.04 -24.43 -29.87
C ARG A 298 14.91 -24.97 -31.00
N TRP A 299 15.95 -24.23 -31.39
CA TRP A 299 16.82 -24.63 -32.50
C TRP A 299 17.61 -25.93 -32.22
N TRP A 300 18.00 -26.17 -30.95
CA TRP A 300 18.66 -27.41 -30.54
C TRP A 300 17.68 -28.62 -30.49
N ARG A 301 16.47 -28.45 -29.94
CA ARG A 301 15.41 -29.49 -29.96
C ARG A 301 14.90 -29.81 -31.36
N GLU A 302 14.84 -28.80 -32.24
CA GLU A 302 14.40 -28.95 -33.63
C GLU A 302 15.49 -29.61 -34.51
N ARG A 303 16.77 -29.47 -34.12
CA ARG A 303 17.91 -30.16 -34.73
C ARG A 303 18.02 -31.62 -34.29
N GLU A 304 17.73 -31.94 -33.02
CA GLU A 304 17.58 -33.34 -32.56
C GLU A 304 16.35 -34.02 -33.17
N ALA A 305 15.21 -33.33 -33.30
CA ALA A 305 14.02 -33.84 -33.97
C ALA A 305 14.24 -34.09 -35.48
N ARG A 306 15.00 -33.24 -36.18
CA ARG A 306 15.41 -33.48 -37.59
C ARG A 306 16.44 -34.61 -37.73
N ALA A 307 17.28 -34.84 -36.73
CA ALA A 307 18.22 -35.97 -36.71
C ALA A 307 17.49 -37.30 -36.45
N LEU A 308 16.46 -37.30 -35.60
CA LEU A 308 15.58 -38.45 -35.38
C LEU A 308 14.69 -38.73 -36.61
N ALA A 309 14.15 -37.69 -37.25
CA ALA A 309 13.36 -37.79 -38.49
C ALA A 309 14.18 -38.35 -39.67
N LYS A 310 15.45 -37.95 -39.80
CA LYS A 310 16.39 -38.54 -40.79
C LYS A 310 16.77 -39.99 -40.50
N GLN A 311 16.65 -40.45 -39.25
CA GLN A 311 16.82 -41.86 -38.90
C GLN A 311 15.56 -42.69 -39.17
N THR A 312 14.36 -42.09 -39.03
CA THR A 312 13.08 -42.76 -39.36
C THR A 312 12.77 -42.77 -40.86
N GLU A 313 13.18 -41.74 -41.62
CA GLU A 313 13.02 -41.68 -43.09
C GLU A 313 13.89 -42.72 -43.82
N LYS A 314 15.07 -43.08 -43.28
CA LYS A 314 15.88 -44.20 -43.82
C LYS A 314 15.28 -45.58 -43.59
N ALA A 315 14.22 -45.70 -42.78
CA ALA A 315 13.50 -46.94 -42.52
C ALA A 315 12.13 -47.01 -43.23
N ALA A 316 11.70 -45.95 -43.93
CA ALA A 316 10.36 -45.82 -44.49
C ALA A 316 10.29 -45.74 -46.04
N ASP A 317 11.41 -45.98 -46.75
CA ASP A 317 11.40 -46.29 -48.18
C ASP A 317 10.94 -47.76 -48.40
N ALA A 318 9.67 -48.02 -48.08
CA ALA A 318 8.91 -49.14 -48.60
C ALA A 318 7.41 -48.83 -48.47
N ASN A 319 6.79 -48.58 -49.63
CA ASN A 319 5.35 -48.45 -49.91
C ASN A 319 4.71 -47.05 -49.85
N MET A 320 4.75 -46.39 -51.02
CA MET A 320 3.62 -45.89 -51.83
C MET A 320 2.35 -45.41 -51.11
N GLU A 321 2.14 -44.07 -51.14
CA GLU A 321 1.11 -43.32 -51.89
C GLU A 321 -0.31 -43.92 -52.17
N PRO A 322 -1.35 -43.10 -52.47
CA PRO A 322 -1.52 -41.64 -52.26
C PRO A 322 -2.98 -41.16 -51.95
N ALA A 323 -3.10 -39.83 -51.80
CA ALA A 323 -4.12 -38.94 -52.42
C ALA A 323 -5.60 -38.97 -51.96
N LEU A 324 -6.35 -37.87 -51.82
CA LEU A 324 -6.18 -36.42 -52.07
C LEU A 324 -7.38 -35.66 -51.45
N GLU A 325 -7.14 -34.39 -51.08
CA GLU A 325 -7.97 -33.16 -51.24
C GLU A 325 -9.42 -33.09 -50.75
N ASP A 326 -10.00 -31.92 -50.45
CA ASP A 326 -9.63 -30.60 -49.91
C ASP A 326 -10.99 -29.85 -49.75
N VAL A 327 -10.99 -28.67 -49.11
CA VAL A 327 -11.86 -27.48 -49.35
C VAL A 327 -12.47 -26.88 -48.05
N GLU A 328 -11.82 -25.79 -47.60
CA GLU A 328 -12.29 -24.42 -47.27
C GLU A 328 -13.81 -24.15 -47.07
N THR A 329 -14.35 -23.18 -46.30
CA THR A 329 -13.93 -22.06 -45.42
C THR A 329 -15.19 -21.55 -44.66
N GLU A 330 -14.99 -20.67 -43.66
CA GLU A 330 -15.89 -19.93 -42.72
C GLU A 330 -17.14 -19.18 -43.33
N PRO A 331 -18.03 -18.39 -42.61
CA PRO A 331 -17.94 -17.78 -41.27
C PRO A 331 -19.24 -17.56 -40.41
N LEU A 332 -18.98 -16.97 -39.22
CA LEU A 332 -19.78 -16.36 -38.13
C LEU A 332 -21.18 -15.74 -38.41
N GLN A 333 -22.09 -15.72 -37.40
CA GLN A 333 -22.71 -14.49 -36.80
C GLN A 333 -23.71 -14.71 -35.62
N GLN A 334 -23.49 -13.92 -34.54
CA GLN A 334 -24.43 -13.11 -33.70
C GLN A 334 -25.49 -13.70 -32.70
N LYS A 335 -25.53 -13.10 -31.49
CA LYS A 335 -26.55 -13.10 -30.39
C LYS A 335 -27.57 -11.94 -30.61
N PRO A 336 -28.76 -11.78 -29.93
CA PRO A 336 -29.13 -12.19 -28.55
C PRO A 336 -30.63 -12.52 -28.18
N SER A 337 -30.81 -12.98 -26.92
CA SER A 337 -31.89 -12.76 -25.91
C SER A 337 -33.24 -13.54 -25.84
N LYS A 338 -33.40 -14.20 -24.66
CA LYS A 338 -34.57 -14.43 -23.76
C LYS A 338 -35.73 -15.37 -24.17
N SER A 339 -35.75 -16.55 -23.53
CA SER A 339 -36.87 -17.04 -22.69
C SER A 339 -36.38 -18.23 -21.83
N ILE A 340 -36.89 -18.32 -20.60
CA ILE A 340 -36.58 -19.38 -19.63
C ILE A 340 -37.51 -20.55 -19.91
N GLU A 341 -36.94 -21.67 -20.35
CA GLU A 341 -37.57 -22.98 -20.27
C GLU A 341 -36.61 -23.95 -19.59
N VAL A 342 -37.11 -24.56 -18.51
CA VAL A 342 -36.42 -25.56 -17.72
C VAL A 342 -36.41 -26.85 -18.53
N SER A 343 -35.22 -27.27 -18.97
CA SER A 343 -34.99 -28.61 -19.48
C SER A 343 -33.72 -29.16 -18.83
N ASP A 344 -33.91 -30.32 -18.22
CA ASP A 344 -32.94 -31.09 -17.47
C ASP A 344 -31.80 -31.62 -18.35
N SER A 345 -30.66 -31.84 -17.71
CA SER A 345 -29.41 -32.45 -18.19
C SER A 345 -28.32 -31.51 -18.78
N ALA A 346 -27.19 -31.49 -18.06
CA ALA A 346 -25.84 -31.46 -18.63
C ALA A 346 -25.32 -30.22 -19.40
N ASN A 347 -25.82 -29.01 -19.17
CA ASN A 347 -25.15 -27.82 -19.70
C ASN A 347 -23.88 -27.46 -18.89
N ILE A 348 -22.73 -28.08 -19.20
CA ILE A 348 -21.41 -27.90 -18.55
C ILE A 348 -20.79 -26.52 -18.82
N GLU A 349 -21.35 -25.73 -19.74
CA GLU A 349 -20.81 -24.42 -20.15
C GLU A 349 -20.45 -23.49 -18.99
N HIS A 350 -21.23 -23.51 -17.90
CA HIS A 350 -20.95 -22.71 -16.70
C HIS A 350 -19.64 -23.12 -16.01
N LEU A 351 -19.31 -24.41 -15.99
CA LEU A 351 -18.01 -24.92 -15.53
C LEU A 351 -16.89 -24.51 -16.48
N HIS A 352 -17.10 -24.56 -17.79
CA HIS A 352 -16.11 -24.08 -18.76
C HIS A 352 -15.80 -22.59 -18.60
N ILE A 353 -16.83 -21.77 -18.41
CA ILE A 353 -16.68 -20.33 -18.11
C ILE A 353 -15.85 -20.13 -16.84
N MET A 354 -16.15 -20.90 -15.79
CA MET A 354 -15.41 -20.84 -14.52
C MET A 354 -13.96 -21.27 -14.69
N MET A 355 -13.70 -22.39 -15.37
CA MET A 355 -12.35 -22.91 -15.63
C MET A 355 -11.52 -21.96 -16.49
N LYS A 356 -12.12 -21.32 -17.49
CA LYS A 356 -11.48 -20.25 -18.27
C LYS A 356 -11.10 -19.07 -17.39
N LYS A 357 -11.97 -18.67 -16.44
CA LYS A 357 -11.68 -17.59 -15.49
C LYS A 357 -10.56 -17.95 -14.51
N LEU A 358 -10.44 -19.22 -14.13
CA LEU A 358 -9.34 -19.70 -13.29
C LEU A 358 -8.01 -19.79 -14.06
N GLY A 359 -8.04 -19.81 -15.40
CA GLY A 359 -6.86 -20.03 -16.24
C GLY A 359 -6.50 -21.51 -16.41
N LEU A 360 -7.47 -22.41 -16.21
CA LEU A 360 -7.31 -23.86 -16.29
C LEU A 360 -7.96 -24.46 -17.56
N SER A 361 -8.20 -23.64 -18.59
CA SER A 361 -8.88 -24.05 -19.83
C SER A 361 -8.14 -25.13 -20.63
N ASN A 362 -6.82 -25.26 -20.42
CA ASN A 362 -5.96 -26.16 -21.18
C ASN A 362 -5.68 -27.49 -20.45
N GLU A 363 -6.21 -27.66 -19.22
CA GLU A 363 -5.91 -28.83 -18.37
C GLU A 363 -6.96 -29.95 -18.49
N TYR A 364 -8.05 -29.74 -19.22
CA TYR A 364 -9.12 -30.72 -19.44
C TYR A 364 -9.57 -30.74 -20.91
N SER A 365 -10.07 -31.87 -21.38
CA SER A 365 -10.59 -31.98 -22.75
C SER A 365 -12.04 -31.51 -22.84
N GLN A 366 -12.34 -30.63 -23.80
CA GLN A 366 -13.71 -30.17 -24.07
C GLN A 366 -14.51 -31.13 -24.97
N ASP A 367 -13.84 -32.13 -25.54
CA ASP A 367 -14.42 -33.04 -26.55
C ASP A 367 -14.89 -34.39 -25.95
N GLY A 368 -14.76 -34.57 -24.62
CA GLY A 368 -15.15 -35.79 -23.91
C GLY A 368 -16.62 -35.85 -23.50
N GLY A 369 -17.09 -37.03 -23.05
CA GLY A 369 -18.42 -37.15 -22.44
C GLY A 369 -18.58 -36.37 -21.13
N VAL A 370 -19.78 -35.88 -20.84
CA VAL A 370 -20.12 -35.00 -19.69
C VAL A 370 -19.52 -35.47 -18.35
N ALA A 371 -19.69 -36.75 -18.03
CA ALA A 371 -19.19 -37.34 -16.79
C ALA A 371 -17.66 -37.36 -16.72
N ASN A 372 -16.99 -37.60 -17.85
CA ASN A 372 -15.52 -37.59 -17.93
C ASN A 372 -15.00 -36.17 -17.76
N GLN A 373 -15.64 -35.17 -18.38
CA GLN A 373 -15.28 -33.76 -18.23
C GLN A 373 -15.40 -33.31 -16.76
N ILE A 374 -16.49 -33.67 -16.07
CA ILE A 374 -16.66 -33.32 -14.64
C ILE A 374 -15.57 -33.99 -13.78
N SER A 375 -15.20 -35.24 -14.07
CA SER A 375 -14.13 -35.95 -13.37
C SER A 375 -12.76 -35.31 -13.61
N GLU A 376 -12.45 -34.91 -14.85
CA GLU A 376 -11.22 -34.19 -15.20
C GLU A 376 -11.15 -32.82 -14.51
N ILE A 377 -12.23 -32.04 -14.57
CA ILE A 377 -12.34 -30.75 -13.88
C ILE A 377 -12.14 -30.92 -12.38
N ARG A 378 -12.77 -31.93 -11.76
CA ARG A 378 -12.59 -32.25 -10.34
C ARG A 378 -11.12 -32.54 -10.02
N ARG A 379 -10.44 -33.35 -10.83
CA ARG A 379 -9.02 -33.68 -10.66
C ARG A 379 -8.13 -32.43 -10.78
N CYS A 380 -8.40 -31.57 -11.76
CA CYS A 380 -7.62 -30.34 -11.98
C CYS A 380 -7.80 -29.33 -10.85
N LEU A 381 -9.03 -29.15 -10.37
CA LEU A 381 -9.31 -28.28 -9.22
C LEU A 381 -8.65 -28.82 -7.95
N ALA A 382 -8.81 -30.11 -7.65
CA ALA A 382 -8.24 -30.74 -6.45
C ALA A 382 -6.70 -30.65 -6.40
N LYS A 383 -6.02 -30.75 -7.56
CA LYS A 383 -4.56 -30.57 -7.65
C LYS A 383 -4.07 -29.18 -7.21
N ASN A 384 -4.94 -28.18 -7.26
CA ASN A 384 -4.61 -26.79 -6.98
C ASN A 384 -5.07 -26.29 -5.60
N VAL A 385 -5.74 -27.15 -4.82
CA VAL A 385 -6.16 -26.87 -3.43
C VAL A 385 -4.99 -27.08 -2.47
N GLY A 386 -4.86 -26.23 -1.45
CA GLY A 386 -3.89 -26.36 -0.36
C GLY A 386 -2.44 -26.05 -0.75
N LYS A 387 -2.21 -25.30 -1.84
CA LYS A 387 -0.87 -24.85 -2.25
C LYS A 387 -0.47 -23.58 -1.50
N GLU A 388 0.67 -23.61 -0.83
CA GLU A 388 1.27 -22.46 -0.14
C GLU A 388 2.54 -22.00 -0.88
N PRO A 389 2.83 -20.68 -0.99
CA PRO A 389 2.06 -19.55 -0.45
C PRO A 389 0.96 -19.04 -1.38
N ARG A 390 -0.29 -19.01 -0.90
CA ARG A 390 -1.45 -18.52 -1.67
C ARG A 390 -2.51 -17.93 -0.74
N ASP A 391 -3.23 -16.92 -1.23
CA ASP A 391 -4.34 -16.30 -0.50
C ASP A 391 -5.42 -17.33 -0.15
N ILE A 392 -5.78 -17.45 1.14
CA ILE A 392 -6.82 -18.36 1.67
C ILE A 392 -8.13 -18.24 0.88
N ARG A 393 -8.47 -17.04 0.38
CA ARG A 393 -9.72 -16.82 -0.37
C ARG A 393 -9.76 -17.58 -1.69
N VAL A 394 -8.61 -17.74 -2.36
CA VAL A 394 -8.50 -18.55 -3.59
C VAL A 394 -8.68 -20.03 -3.26
N ASP A 395 -8.09 -20.48 -2.15
CA ASP A 395 -8.23 -21.86 -1.71
C ASP A 395 -9.68 -22.19 -1.31
N ARG A 396 -10.33 -21.29 -0.56
CA ARG A 396 -11.75 -21.38 -0.22
C ARG A 396 -12.65 -21.41 -1.46
N LEU A 397 -12.35 -20.59 -2.45
CA LEU A 397 -13.04 -20.61 -3.74
C LEU A 397 -12.94 -21.99 -4.41
N LEU A 398 -11.74 -22.56 -4.50
CA LEU A 398 -11.54 -23.88 -5.11
C LEU A 398 -12.28 -24.98 -4.35
N ARG A 399 -12.23 -24.96 -3.01
CA ARG A 399 -12.94 -25.91 -2.15
C ARG A 399 -14.45 -25.79 -2.27
N LEU A 400 -14.99 -24.58 -2.44
CA LEU A 400 -16.42 -24.36 -2.69
C LEU A 400 -16.83 -24.84 -4.09
N ILE A 401 -16.04 -24.58 -5.12
CA ILE A 401 -16.34 -25.07 -6.48
C ILE A 401 -16.36 -26.60 -6.51
N LEU A 402 -15.41 -27.26 -5.85
CA LEU A 402 -15.39 -28.72 -5.72
C LEU A 402 -16.67 -29.29 -5.09
N ARG A 403 -17.24 -28.58 -4.09
CA ARG A 403 -18.51 -28.95 -3.45
C ARG A 403 -19.73 -28.65 -4.33
N LEU A 404 -19.65 -27.62 -5.17
CA LEU A 404 -20.72 -27.22 -6.08
C LEU A 404 -20.70 -27.96 -7.43
N LEU A 405 -19.76 -28.89 -7.64
CA LEU A 405 -19.77 -29.73 -8.84
C LEU A 405 -21.09 -30.54 -8.92
N PRO A 406 -21.63 -30.74 -10.14
CA PRO A 406 -22.87 -31.48 -10.32
C PRO A 406 -22.73 -32.93 -9.82
N GLN A 407 -23.76 -33.43 -9.13
CA GLN A 407 -23.82 -34.79 -8.60
C GLN A 407 -24.99 -35.59 -9.18
N SER A 408 -25.65 -35.09 -10.22
CA SER A 408 -26.84 -35.69 -10.83
C SER A 408 -28.03 -35.76 -9.87
N ASN A 409 -28.22 -34.70 -9.07
CA ASN A 409 -29.36 -34.54 -8.17
C ASN A 409 -30.23 -33.34 -8.57
N GLU A 410 -31.43 -33.22 -7.99
CA GLU A 410 -32.40 -32.14 -8.27
C GLU A 410 -31.85 -30.72 -7.99
N GLN A 411 -30.74 -30.63 -7.26
CA GLN A 411 -30.15 -29.39 -6.78
C GLN A 411 -29.05 -28.85 -7.70
N ASP A 412 -28.69 -29.57 -8.76
CA ASP A 412 -27.65 -29.15 -9.71
C ASP A 412 -28.00 -27.82 -10.42
N GLY A 413 -29.29 -27.52 -10.58
CA GLY A 413 -29.76 -26.21 -11.06
C GLY A 413 -29.35 -25.05 -10.13
N ARG A 414 -29.47 -25.23 -8.81
CA ARG A 414 -29.04 -24.24 -7.81
C ARG A 414 -27.51 -24.14 -7.75
N ARG A 415 -26.80 -25.27 -7.84
CA ARG A 415 -25.33 -25.30 -7.88
C ARG A 415 -24.77 -24.53 -9.08
N LYS A 416 -25.38 -24.69 -10.27
CA LYS A 416 -25.04 -23.92 -11.47
C LYS A 416 -25.14 -22.41 -11.24
N VAL A 417 -26.22 -21.95 -10.61
CA VAL A 417 -26.42 -20.52 -10.29
C VAL A 417 -25.34 -20.01 -9.35
N LEU A 418 -24.98 -20.78 -8.32
CA LEU A 418 -23.91 -20.42 -7.37
C LEU A 418 -22.54 -20.33 -8.05
N ILE A 419 -22.20 -21.26 -8.94
CA ILE A 419 -20.94 -21.21 -9.71
C ILE A 419 -20.89 -19.96 -10.59
N MET A 420 -22.02 -19.58 -11.22
CA MET A 420 -22.06 -18.37 -12.05
C MET A 420 -21.95 -17.09 -11.20
N LYS A 421 -22.59 -17.06 -10.02
CA LYS A 421 -22.42 -15.97 -9.03
C LYS A 421 -20.95 -15.81 -8.64
N LEU A 422 -20.25 -16.91 -8.35
CA LEU A 422 -18.81 -16.88 -8.10
C LEU A 422 -18.07 -16.29 -9.30
N ALA A 423 -18.25 -16.86 -10.50
CA ALA A 423 -17.57 -16.46 -11.74
C ALA A 423 -17.67 -14.95 -12.03
N THR A 424 -18.82 -14.34 -11.76
CA THR A 424 -19.05 -12.89 -11.93
C THR A 424 -18.32 -12.05 -10.88
N GLY A 425 -18.26 -12.50 -9.63
CA GLY A 425 -17.55 -11.84 -8.54
C GLY A 425 -16.02 -11.84 -8.68
N LEU A 426 -15.44 -12.83 -9.37
CA LEU A 426 -13.99 -12.95 -9.53
C LEU A 426 -13.32 -11.78 -10.28
N LYS A 427 -14.04 -11.06 -11.15
CA LYS A 427 -13.43 -10.03 -12.00
C LYS A 427 -12.76 -8.92 -11.18
N ARG A 428 -13.39 -8.52 -10.06
CA ARG A 428 -12.84 -7.49 -9.16
C ARG A 428 -11.58 -7.98 -8.46
N TYR A 429 -11.61 -9.22 -7.97
CA TYR A 429 -10.48 -9.85 -7.32
C TYR A 429 -9.29 -10.07 -8.27
N GLN A 430 -9.53 -10.49 -9.51
CA GLN A 430 -8.51 -10.58 -10.55
C GLN A 430 -7.81 -9.24 -10.79
N ASN A 431 -8.58 -8.16 -10.92
CA ASN A 431 -8.01 -6.82 -11.09
C ASN A 431 -7.20 -6.38 -9.87
N TRP A 432 -7.62 -6.76 -8.65
CA TRP A 432 -6.88 -6.49 -7.43
C TRP A 432 -5.53 -7.22 -7.40
N ILE A 433 -5.49 -8.50 -7.79
CA ILE A 433 -4.22 -9.25 -7.91
C ILE A 433 -3.31 -8.59 -8.93
N LYS A 434 -3.82 -8.23 -10.12
CA LYS A 434 -3.04 -7.57 -11.17
C LYS A 434 -2.42 -6.27 -10.67
N ARG A 435 -3.22 -5.37 -10.09
CA ARG A 435 -2.73 -4.11 -9.50
C ARG A 435 -1.63 -4.33 -8.47
N ARG A 436 -1.74 -5.38 -7.64
CA ARG A 436 -0.72 -5.71 -6.63
C ARG A 436 0.56 -6.31 -7.22
N LEU A 437 0.46 -7.09 -8.30
CA LEU A 437 1.60 -7.60 -9.03
C LEU A 437 2.31 -6.45 -9.78
N GLU A 438 1.56 -5.54 -10.41
CA GLU A 438 2.06 -4.34 -11.08
C GLU A 438 2.82 -3.43 -10.11
N ALA A 439 2.26 -3.18 -8.91
CA ALA A 439 2.93 -2.43 -7.85
C ALA A 439 4.23 -3.09 -7.32
N ARG A 440 4.53 -4.31 -7.77
CA ARG A 440 5.73 -5.09 -7.42
C ARG A 440 6.60 -5.38 -8.64
N HIS A 441 6.35 -4.68 -9.76
CA HIS A 441 7.04 -4.87 -11.03
C HIS A 441 6.98 -6.32 -11.56
N LYS A 442 5.93 -7.07 -11.20
CA LYS A 442 5.65 -8.39 -11.77
C LYS A 442 4.48 -8.29 -12.75
N ALA A 443 4.64 -8.81 -13.96
CA ALA A 443 3.55 -8.89 -14.92
C ALA A 443 2.59 -10.05 -14.56
N GLY A 444 1.28 -9.78 -14.56
CA GLY A 444 0.25 -10.81 -14.47
C GLY A 444 0.17 -11.61 -15.77
N LYS A 445 -0.05 -12.93 -15.68
CA LYS A 445 -0.12 -13.86 -16.82
C LYS A 445 -1.56 -14.17 -17.25
N ASP A 446 -2.53 -13.36 -16.83
CA ASP A 446 -3.96 -13.56 -17.06
C ASP A 446 -4.51 -14.92 -16.61
N ASN A 447 -3.79 -15.56 -15.67
CA ASN A 447 -4.13 -16.85 -15.10
C ASN A 447 -4.25 -16.68 -13.60
N LEU A 448 -5.47 -16.73 -13.06
CA LEU A 448 -5.72 -16.45 -11.64
C LEU A 448 -4.91 -17.37 -10.71
N ILE A 449 -4.81 -18.66 -11.04
CA ILE A 449 -4.10 -19.63 -10.20
C ILE A 449 -2.61 -19.29 -10.14
N LEU A 450 -1.98 -19.05 -11.29
CA LEU A 450 -0.56 -18.69 -11.35
C LEU A 450 -0.30 -17.28 -10.79
N ASP A 451 -1.18 -16.32 -11.06
CA ASP A 451 -1.07 -14.95 -10.57
C ASP A 451 -1.22 -14.90 -9.04
N SER A 452 -2.10 -15.73 -8.47
CA SER A 452 -2.28 -15.83 -7.01
C SER A 452 -1.04 -16.42 -6.31
N GLU A 453 -0.40 -17.42 -6.91
CA GLU A 453 0.83 -18.04 -6.38
C GLU A 453 2.04 -17.13 -6.53
N THR A 454 2.17 -16.44 -7.67
CA THR A 454 3.25 -15.46 -7.87
C THR A 454 3.12 -14.26 -6.95
N LEU A 455 1.88 -13.83 -6.66
CA LEU A 455 1.59 -12.80 -5.66
C LEU A 455 1.89 -13.30 -4.25
N GLY A 456 1.48 -14.51 -3.89
CA GLY A 456 1.79 -15.11 -2.58
C GLY A 456 3.29 -15.18 -2.32
N ASN A 457 4.07 -15.68 -3.28
CA ASN A 457 5.53 -15.69 -3.23
C ASN A 457 6.11 -14.26 -3.14
N ALA A 458 5.54 -13.30 -3.86
CA ALA A 458 5.99 -11.90 -3.77
C ALA A 458 5.69 -11.26 -2.41
N LEU A 459 4.55 -11.59 -1.81
CA LEU A 459 4.13 -11.09 -0.50
C LEU A 459 4.92 -11.72 0.65
N GLN A 460 5.35 -12.99 0.52
CA GLN A 460 6.31 -13.58 1.46
C GLN A 460 7.67 -12.90 1.40
N ARG A 461 8.15 -12.55 0.20
CA ARG A 461 9.44 -11.86 0.02
C ARG A 461 9.41 -10.41 0.49
N ILE A 462 8.34 -9.68 0.17
CA ILE A 462 8.16 -8.27 0.54
C ILE A 462 6.70 -8.06 1.00
N PRO A 463 6.45 -8.07 2.33
CA PRO A 463 5.12 -7.78 2.84
C PRO A 463 4.72 -6.35 2.43
N GLY A 464 3.51 -6.19 1.91
CA GLY A 464 3.00 -4.87 1.53
C GLY A 464 2.62 -4.04 2.76
N PRO A 465 2.63 -2.70 2.66
CA PRO A 465 2.11 -1.85 3.73
C PRO A 465 0.61 -2.13 3.96
N GLY A 466 0.20 -2.26 5.22
CA GLY A 466 -1.18 -2.53 5.62
C GLY A 466 -1.42 -3.95 6.15
N PHE A 467 -2.64 -4.48 5.95
CA PHE A 467 -3.05 -5.79 6.46
C PHE A 467 -2.33 -6.93 5.71
N LYS A 468 -1.78 -7.88 6.48
CA LYS A 468 -1.13 -9.08 5.94
C LYS A 468 -2.19 -9.98 5.31
N VAL A 469 -2.05 -10.26 4.02
CA VAL A 469 -2.89 -11.26 3.35
C VAL A 469 -2.55 -12.62 3.97
N PRO A 470 -3.54 -13.41 4.42
CA PRO A 470 -3.25 -14.73 4.94
C PRO A 470 -2.87 -15.67 3.78
N LEU A 471 -1.67 -16.24 3.84
CA LEU A 471 -1.04 -17.03 2.77
C LEU A 471 -0.97 -18.54 3.07
N GLU A 472 -1.75 -18.98 4.05
CA GLU A 472 -1.82 -20.37 4.53
C GLU A 472 -2.92 -21.14 3.78
N LYS A 473 -2.96 -22.47 3.92
CA LYS A 473 -4.06 -23.31 3.43
C LYS A 473 -5.39 -22.99 4.15
N ASP A 474 -6.53 -23.15 3.47
CA ASP A 474 -7.84 -22.93 4.08
C ASP A 474 -8.26 -24.13 4.95
N GLU A 475 -8.21 -23.96 6.27
CA GLU A 475 -8.62 -25.00 7.24
C GLU A 475 -10.10 -24.91 7.65
N LYS A 476 -10.84 -23.90 7.19
CA LYS A 476 -12.26 -23.73 7.57
C LYS A 476 -13.07 -24.97 7.18
N VAL A 477 -13.87 -25.48 8.11
CA VAL A 477 -14.83 -26.55 7.81
C VAL A 477 -15.95 -25.95 6.99
N LEU A 478 -16.21 -26.55 5.83
CA LEU A 478 -17.21 -26.10 4.87
C LEU A 478 -18.38 -27.11 4.90
N PRO A 479 -19.63 -26.66 4.70
CA PRO A 479 -20.83 -27.49 4.77
C PRO A 479 -20.80 -28.74 3.89
N GLY A 480 -21.69 -29.69 4.19
CA GLY A 480 -21.87 -30.91 3.42
C GLY A 480 -22.31 -30.65 1.97
N PHE A 481 -22.19 -31.66 1.10
CA PHE A 481 -22.60 -31.52 -0.32
C PHE A 481 -24.11 -31.31 -0.51
N ASP A 482 -24.90 -31.73 0.47
CA ASP A 482 -26.36 -31.71 0.45
C ASP A 482 -26.95 -30.43 1.08
N GLU A 483 -26.15 -29.66 1.81
CA GLU A 483 -26.55 -28.44 2.53
C GLU A 483 -26.44 -27.19 1.64
N ILE A 484 -27.24 -27.12 0.58
CA ILE A 484 -27.12 -26.05 -0.43
C ILE A 484 -27.41 -24.65 0.11
N GLU A 485 -28.29 -24.53 1.11
CA GLU A 485 -28.58 -23.24 1.75
C GLU A 485 -27.35 -22.71 2.50
N GLU A 486 -26.67 -23.57 3.25
CA GLU A 486 -25.42 -23.21 3.94
C GLU A 486 -24.28 -22.94 2.95
N LEU A 487 -24.17 -23.74 1.89
CA LEU A 487 -23.21 -23.48 0.81
C LEU A 487 -23.49 -22.13 0.11
N SER A 488 -24.76 -21.74 -0.02
CA SER A 488 -25.12 -20.45 -0.60
C SER A 488 -24.69 -19.28 0.30
N ALA A 489 -24.85 -19.42 1.62
CA ALA A 489 -24.38 -18.44 2.60
C ALA A 489 -22.86 -18.31 2.57
N GLU A 490 -22.12 -19.43 2.50
CA GLU A 490 -20.65 -19.40 2.37
C GLU A 490 -20.17 -18.75 1.06
N VAL A 491 -20.90 -18.95 -0.04
CA VAL A 491 -20.63 -18.28 -1.32
C VAL A 491 -20.83 -16.76 -1.19
N GLU A 492 -21.87 -16.31 -0.49
CA GLU A 492 -22.11 -14.88 -0.27
C GLU A 492 -21.06 -14.25 0.66
N ILE A 493 -20.67 -14.96 1.73
CA ILE A 493 -19.57 -14.57 2.60
C ILE A 493 -18.28 -14.43 1.78
N LEU A 494 -17.94 -15.43 0.96
CA LEU A 494 -16.75 -15.35 0.11
C LEU A 494 -16.82 -14.14 -0.84
N LEU A 495 -17.95 -13.92 -1.52
CA LEU A 495 -18.13 -12.77 -2.42
C LEU A 495 -17.96 -11.42 -1.70
N SER A 496 -18.46 -11.30 -0.46
CA SER A 496 -18.26 -10.11 0.36
C SER A 496 -16.76 -9.88 0.66
N THR A 497 -16.02 -10.93 1.01
CA THR A 497 -14.58 -10.84 1.30
C THR A 497 -13.70 -10.63 0.06
N LEU A 498 -14.22 -10.97 -1.13
CA LEU A 498 -13.57 -10.71 -2.42
C LEU A 498 -13.80 -9.29 -2.92
N ASN A 499 -14.90 -8.65 -2.50
CA ASN A 499 -15.20 -7.24 -2.74
C ASN A 499 -14.37 -6.35 -1.79
N LEU A 500 -13.07 -6.28 -2.03
CA LEU A 500 -12.21 -5.31 -1.36
C LEU A 500 -12.44 -3.93 -1.98
N ASP A 501 -12.98 -2.98 -1.19
CA ASP A 501 -13.02 -1.59 -1.61
C ASP A 501 -11.61 -1.08 -1.87
N SER A 502 -11.44 -0.46 -3.03
CA SER A 502 -10.18 0.03 -3.55
C SER A 502 -9.71 1.24 -2.75
N ALA A 503 -9.22 1.02 -1.53
CA ALA A 503 -8.51 2.05 -0.76
C ALA A 503 -7.45 1.42 0.15
N SER A 504 -6.32 2.10 0.18
CA SER A 504 -5.27 1.95 1.17
C SER A 504 -5.81 1.91 2.60
N GLY A 505 -5.71 0.77 3.27
CA GLY A 505 -5.90 0.65 4.72
C GLY A 505 -7.35 0.81 5.23
N VAL A 506 -7.65 0.06 6.29
CA VAL A 506 -8.77 0.21 7.26
C VAL A 506 -10.06 -0.60 6.95
N VAL A 507 -10.41 -1.46 7.93
CA VAL A 507 -11.64 -2.27 8.23
C VAL A 507 -12.02 -3.33 7.17
N VAL A 508 -12.08 -4.63 7.45
CA VAL A 508 -12.96 -5.32 8.41
C VAL A 508 -12.23 -6.51 9.07
N SER A 509 -12.41 -6.64 10.38
CA SER A 509 -12.03 -7.82 11.18
C SER A 509 -12.65 -9.09 10.59
N ALA A 510 -11.80 -10.01 10.14
CA ALA A 510 -12.23 -11.40 9.92
C ALA A 510 -12.34 -12.08 11.29
N GLN A 511 -13.57 -12.37 11.71
CA GLN A 511 -13.87 -13.48 12.62
C GLN A 511 -14.04 -14.75 11.79
#